data_AF-A0A953K0T7-F1
#
_entry.id   AF-A0A953K0T7-F1
#
_cell.length_a   1.000
_cell.length_b   1.000
_cell.length_c   1.000
_cell.angle_alpha   90.00
_cell.angle_beta   90.00
_cell.angle_gamma   90.00
#
_symmetry.space_group_name_H-M   'P 1'
#
loop_
_entity.id
_entity.type
_entity.pdbx_description
1 polymer ?
#
loop_
_entity_poly.entity_id
_entity_poly.type
_entity_poly.pdbx_seq_one_letter_code
_entity_poly.pdbx_strand_id
1 'polypeptide(L)'
;TDDKIRLLYVMAVEARESGQEHIPVHIFPARLAPGVPEKLSVGNLKRHLAFWKGLQPVYEHFETKRIPPVVLITASGAYEKN
;
A
#
# COMPACT_ATOMS: atom_id res chain seq x y z
N THR A 1 -3.77 18.04 5.15
CA THR A 1 -3.40 19.22 5.95
C THR A 1 -1.92 19.19 6.17
N ASP A 2 -1.29 20.36 6.16
CA ASP A 2 0.17 20.49 6.11
C ASP A 2 0.85 20.03 7.41
N ASP A 3 0.20 20.20 8.57
CA ASP A 3 0.72 19.76 9.86
C ASP A 3 0.99 18.25 9.92
N LYS A 4 0.11 17.45 9.32
CA LYS A 4 0.26 15.98 9.28
C LYS A 4 1.44 15.57 8.41
N ILE A 5 1.69 16.32 7.33
CA ILE A 5 2.85 16.09 6.44
C ILE A 5 4.14 16.49 7.15
N ARG A 6 4.14 17.62 7.88
CA ARG A 6 5.29 18.04 8.69
C ARG A 6 5.65 17.00 9.76
N LEU A 7 4.65 16.47 10.47
CA LEU A 7 4.88 15.43 11.47
C LEU A 7 5.46 14.16 10.84
N LEU A 8 4.91 13.72 9.70
CA LEU A 8 5.43 12.58 8.96
C LEU A 8 6.90 12.79 8.55
N TYR A 9 7.25 13.99 8.11
CA TYR A 9 8.63 14.34 7.78
C TYR A 9 9.55 14.24 9.00
N VAL A 10 9.17 14.81 10.14
CA VAL A 10 9.96 14.73 11.38
C VAL A 10 10.17 13.27 11.81
N MET A 11 9.12 12.45 11.81
CA MET A 11 9.24 11.02 12.15
C MET A 11 10.18 10.28 11.20
N ALA A 12 10.15 10.59 9.90
CA ALA A 12 11.04 9.97 8.92
C ALA A 12 12.50 10.36 9.15
N VAL A 13 12.77 11.62 9.51
CA VAL A 13 14.10 12.11 9.88
C VAL A 13 14.59 11.40 11.14
N GLU A 14 13.80 11.38 12.20
CA GLU A 14 14.17 10.72 13.47
C GLU A 14 14.46 9.22 13.28
N ALA A 15 13.65 8.52 12.49
CA ALA A 15 13.88 7.11 12.19
C ALA A 15 15.20 6.89 11.45
N ARG A 16 15.53 7.76 10.48
CA ARG A 16 16.78 7.69 9.73
C ARG A 16 17.99 7.96 10.61
N GLU A 17 17.96 9.02 11.41
CA GLU A 17 19.04 9.36 12.35
C GLU A 17 19.24 8.30 13.43
N SER A 18 18.18 7.54 13.75
CA SER A 18 18.24 6.39 14.66
C SER A 18 18.75 5.09 14.01
N GLY A 19 19.26 5.16 12.77
CA GLY A 19 19.89 4.02 12.08
C GLY A 19 18.94 3.14 11.25
N GLN A 20 17.66 3.49 11.14
CA GLN A 20 16.77 2.78 10.22
C GLN A 20 17.08 3.26 8.79
N GLU A 21 17.82 2.48 7.99
CA GLU A 21 18.23 2.88 6.63
C GLU A 21 17.08 2.86 5.61
N HIS A 22 16.10 1.97 5.79
CA HIS A 22 14.93 1.81 4.92
C HIS A 22 13.64 2.05 5.72
N ILE A 23 12.79 2.97 5.23
CA ILE A 23 11.49 3.28 5.85
C ILE A 23 10.40 2.79 4.91
N PRO A 24 9.83 1.59 5.14
CA PRO A 24 8.78 1.06 4.27
C PRO A 24 7.50 1.88 4.41
N VAL A 25 6.91 2.26 3.28
CA VAL A 25 5.64 2.99 3.24
C VAL A 25 4.61 2.13 2.52
N HIS A 26 3.53 1.81 3.21
CA HIS A 26 2.40 1.07 2.65
C HIS A 26 1.17 1.96 2.65
N ILE A 27 0.51 2.09 1.49
CA ILE A 27 -0.69 2.89 1.32
C ILE A 27 -1.79 1.98 0.78
N PHE A 28 -2.92 1.92 1.50
CA PHE A 28 -4.13 1.23 1.06
C PHE A 28 -5.21 2.29 0.80
N PRO A 29 -5.43 2.71 -0.46
CA PRO A 29 -6.33 3.82 -0.78
C PRO A 29 -7.81 3.53 -0.53
N ALA A 30 -8.16 2.25 -0.34
CA ALA A 30 -9.51 1.79 -0.09
C ALA A 30 -9.47 0.53 0.79
N ARG A 31 -10.60 0.24 1.47
CA ARG A 31 -10.82 -1.05 2.12
C ARG A 31 -11.18 -2.08 1.05
N LEU A 32 -10.22 -2.93 0.65
CA LEU A 32 -10.38 -3.91 -0.43
C LEU A 32 -11.12 -5.18 0.06
N ALA A 33 -12.35 -5.01 0.53
CA ALA A 33 -13.24 -6.14 0.82
C ALA A 33 -13.64 -6.89 -0.48
N PRO A 34 -14.16 -8.13 -0.39
CA PRO A 34 -14.59 -8.87 -1.56
C PRO A 34 -15.54 -8.07 -2.47
N GLY A 35 -15.23 -8.02 -3.77
CA GLY A 35 -16.02 -7.29 -4.78
C GLY A 35 -15.76 -5.78 -4.85
N VAL A 36 -14.92 -5.21 -3.96
CA VAL A 36 -14.50 -3.80 -4.05
C VAL A 36 -13.61 -3.53 -5.27
N PRO A 37 -12.63 -4.39 -5.64
CA PRO A 37 -11.82 -4.17 -6.84
C PRO A 37 -12.64 -3.97 -8.12
N GLU A 38 -13.69 -4.76 -8.31
CA GLU A 38 -14.60 -4.66 -9.45
C GLU A 38 -15.36 -3.32 -9.44
N LYS A 39 -15.83 -2.88 -8.26
CA LYS A 39 -16.52 -1.58 -8.11
C LYS A 39 -15.62 -0.39 -8.40
N LEU A 40 -14.32 -0.49 -8.06
CA LEU A 40 -13.32 0.55 -8.33
C LEU A 40 -12.87 0.59 -9.80
N SER A 41 -13.25 -0.42 -10.59
CA SER A 41 -12.73 -0.64 -11.96
C SER A 41 -13.84 -0.60 -13.02
N VAL A 42 -14.72 0.39 -12.95
CA VAL A 42 -15.83 0.55 -13.88
C VAL A 42 -15.51 1.54 -15.01
N GLY A 43 -16.21 1.44 -16.14
CA GLY A 43 -16.05 2.34 -17.28
C GLY A 43 -14.61 2.37 -17.82
N ASN A 44 -14.04 3.58 -17.90
CA ASN A 44 -12.64 3.77 -18.34
C ASN A 44 -11.61 3.27 -17.31
N LEU A 45 -12.00 2.99 -16.06
CA LEU A 45 -11.12 2.48 -15.00
C LEU A 45 -10.96 0.97 -15.02
N LYS A 46 -11.63 0.24 -15.94
CA LYS A 46 -11.48 -1.21 -16.10
C LYS A 46 -10.02 -1.67 -16.21
N ARG A 47 -9.16 -0.84 -16.80
CA ARG A 47 -7.71 -1.08 -16.91
C ARG A 47 -7.00 -1.26 -15.56
N HIS A 48 -7.57 -0.73 -14.48
CA HIS A 48 -7.00 -0.78 -13.12
C HIS A 48 -7.45 -2.01 -12.34
N LEU A 49 -8.30 -2.87 -12.90
CA LEU A 49 -8.81 -4.06 -12.19
C LEU A 49 -7.68 -4.98 -11.72
N ALA A 50 -6.69 -5.21 -12.59
CA ALA A 50 -5.53 -6.04 -12.26
C ALA A 50 -4.73 -5.44 -11.09
N PHE A 51 -4.55 -4.11 -11.07
CA PHE A 51 -3.90 -3.41 -9.97
C PHE A 51 -4.64 -3.61 -8.64
N TRP A 52 -5.96 -3.38 -8.62
CA TRP A 52 -6.75 -3.54 -7.39
C TRP A 52 -6.79 -4.99 -6.90
N LYS A 53 -6.87 -5.97 -7.82
CA LYS A 53 -6.79 -7.40 -7.47
C LYS A 53 -5.41 -7.80 -6.94
N GLY A 54 -4.34 -7.22 -7.47
CA GLY A 54 -2.98 -7.45 -6.96
C GLY A 54 -2.78 -6.87 -5.55
N LEU A 55 -3.38 -5.71 -5.26
CA LEU A 55 -3.26 -5.07 -3.95
C LEU A 55 -4.13 -5.73 -2.86
N GLN A 56 -5.27 -6.33 -3.23
CA GLN A 56 -6.21 -6.97 -2.31
C GLN A 56 -5.56 -7.98 -1.33
N PRO A 57 -4.76 -8.98 -1.76
CA PRO A 57 -4.15 -9.94 -0.84
C PRO A 57 -3.13 -9.32 0.12
N VAL A 58 -2.51 -8.19 -0.26
CA VAL A 58 -1.59 -7.42 0.59
C VAL A 58 -2.39 -6.69 1.68
N TYR A 59 -3.50 -6.06 1.29
CA TYR A 59 -4.44 -5.41 2.19
C TYR A 59 -5.03 -6.39 3.22
N GLU A 60 -5.51 -7.55 2.77
CA GLU A 60 -6.09 -8.58 3.64
C GLU A 60 -5.08 -9.11 4.67
N HIS A 61 -3.81 -9.29 4.27
CA HIS A 61 -2.75 -9.68 5.19
C HIS A 61 -2.52 -8.62 6.27
N PHE A 62 -2.48 -7.34 5.88
CA PHE A 62 -2.32 -6.25 6.83
C PHE A 62 -3.50 -6.14 7.80
N GLU A 63 -4.74 -6.24 7.33
CA GLU A 63 -5.92 -6.15 8.21
C GLU A 63 -5.97 -7.28 9.25
N THR A 64 -5.56 -8.50 8.85
CA THR A 64 -5.58 -9.69 9.71
C THR A 64 -4.42 -9.72 10.70
N LYS A 65 -3.20 -9.38 10.27
CA LYS A 65 -1.99 -9.49 11.10
C LYS A 65 -1.54 -8.19 11.74
N ARG A 66 -2.03 -7.04 11.24
CA ARG A 66 -1.57 -5.68 11.60
C ARG A 66 -0.07 -5.46 11.35
N ILE A 67 0.51 -6.27 10.47
CA ILE A 67 1.90 -6.22 10.04
C ILE A 67 1.88 -6.15 8.52
N PRO A 68 2.49 -5.14 7.89
CA PRO A 68 2.60 -5.09 6.44
C PRO A 68 3.43 -6.28 5.93
N PRO A 69 2.98 -7.01 4.90
CA PRO A 69 3.78 -8.07 4.32
C PRO A 69 4.97 -7.50 3.56
N VAL A 70 6.08 -8.24 3.53
CA VAL A 70 7.15 -8.00 2.56
C VAL A 70 6.64 -8.45 1.19
N VAL A 71 6.57 -7.51 0.26
CA VAL A 71 6.07 -7.74 -1.10
C VAL A 71 7.13 -7.35 -2.11
N LEU A 72 7.23 -8.12 -3.19
CA LEU A 72 7.97 -7.70 -4.37
C LEU A 72 7.04 -6.90 -5.27
N ILE A 73 7.55 -5.79 -5.77
CA ILE A 73 6.90 -5.00 -6.80
C ILE A 73 7.67 -5.26 -8.09
N THR A 74 7.01 -5.87 -9.06
CA THR A 74 7.62 -6.15 -10.36
C THR A 74 7.87 -4.85 -11.12
N ALA A 75 8.68 -4.91 -12.18
CA ALA A 75 8.90 -3.75 -13.05
C ALA A 75 7.61 -3.21 -13.70
N SER A 76 6.56 -4.03 -13.79
CA SER A 76 5.23 -3.64 -14.27
C SER A 76 4.31 -3.08 -13.18
N GLY A 77 4.78 -2.99 -11.92
CA GLY A 77 4.02 -2.49 -10.79
C GLY A 77 3.06 -3.53 -10.17
N ALA A 78 3.20 -4.81 -10.51
CA ALA A 78 2.39 -5.87 -9.90
C ALA A 78 2.92 -6.23 -8.51
N TYR A 79 2.00 -6.52 -7.58
CA TYR A 79 2.33 -6.96 -6.23
C TYR A 79 2.42 -8.48 -6.20
N GLU A 80 3.61 -9.01 -5.91
CA GLU A 80 3.85 -10.43 -5.73
C GLU A 80 4.20 -10.71 -4.26
N LYS A 81 3.60 -11.77 -3.71
CA LYS A 81 4.02 -12.29 -2.40
C LYS A 81 5.36 -13.00 -2.60
N ASN A 82 6.32 -12.69 -1.73
CA ASN A 82 7.51 -13.51 -1.54
C ASN A 82 7.14 -14.93 -1.10
#